data_AF-A0A662MA36-F1
#
_entry.id   AF-A0A662MA36-F1
#
_cell.length_a   1.000
_cell.length_b   1.000
_cell.length_c   1.000
_cell.angle_alpha   90.00
_cell.angle_beta   90.00
_cell.angle_gamma   90.00
#
_symmetry.space_group_name_H-M   'P 1'
#
loop_
_entity.id
_entity.type
_entity.pdbx_description
1 polymer ?
#
loop_
_entity_poly.entity_id
_entity_poly.type
_entity_poly.pdbx_seq_one_letter_code
_entity_poly.pdbx_strand_id
1 'polypeptide(L)'
;MEFEEERKMRYVTTAERIGMKKGKLIGEILMAQRILRLPDYSEEELEAKKLDELKSIFEERPYIKAAEPVGREQERLIGEILMAQRILRLSDYSEEELEGKNLDELKSIFKKIEAKLN
;
A
#
# COMPACT_ATOMS: atom_id res chain seq x y z
N MET A 1 2.67 -10.05 22.75
CA MET A 1 1.45 -10.87 22.61
C MET A 1 1.05 -10.75 21.13
N GLU A 2 1.77 -11.44 20.24
CA GLU A 2 1.65 -11.28 18.77
C GLU A 2 1.11 -12.57 18.11
N PHE A 3 0.32 -13.36 18.84
CA PHE A 3 -0.03 -14.73 18.44
C PHE A 3 -1.44 -14.88 17.84
N GLU A 4 -2.25 -13.83 17.77
CA GLU A 4 -3.65 -13.99 17.31
C GLU A 4 -3.81 -13.88 15.79
N GLU A 5 -3.11 -12.95 15.13
CA GLU A 5 -3.22 -12.80 13.68
C GLU A 5 -2.53 -13.95 12.93
N GLU A 6 -1.34 -14.37 13.36
CA GLU A 6 -0.62 -15.50 12.75
C GLU A 6 -1.37 -16.84 12.91
N ARG A 7 -2.09 -17.05 14.02
CA ARG A 7 -2.89 -18.27 14.23
C ARG A 7 -4.18 -18.28 13.43
N LYS A 8 -4.79 -17.12 13.17
CA LYS A 8 -5.97 -17.01 12.29
C LYS A 8 -5.65 -17.33 10.84
N MET A 9 -4.45 -17.00 10.36
CA MET A 9 -4.04 -17.31 8.97
C MET A 9 -3.82 -18.80 8.69
N ARG A 10 -3.66 -19.66 9.72
CA ARG A 10 -3.39 -21.10 9.55
C ARG A 10 -4.56 -21.92 9.00
N TYR A 11 -5.78 -21.41 9.01
CA TYR A 11 -6.98 -22.14 8.60
C TYR A 11 -7.75 -21.47 7.44
N VAL A 12 -7.14 -20.52 6.75
CA VAL A 12 -7.77 -19.90 5.57
C VAL A 12 -7.73 -20.89 4.42
N THR A 13 -8.91 -21.36 4.01
CA THR A 13 -9.09 -22.22 2.85
C THR A 13 -8.68 -21.49 1.57
N THR A 14 -8.37 -22.23 0.51
CA THR A 14 -8.05 -21.63 -0.80
C THR A 14 -9.17 -20.71 -1.30
N ALA A 15 -10.43 -21.07 -1.05
CA ALA A 15 -11.59 -20.25 -1.43
C ALA A 15 -11.64 -18.94 -0.65
N GLU A 16 -11.42 -18.96 0.66
CA GLU A 16 -11.36 -17.75 1.48
C GLU A 16 -10.17 -16.86 1.08
N ARG A 17 -9.01 -17.45 0.77
CA ARG A 17 -7.85 -16.71 0.28
C ARG A 17 -8.15 -16.03 -1.06
N ILE A 18 -8.89 -16.70 -1.95
CA ILE A 18 -9.34 -16.12 -3.23
C ILE A 18 -10.32 -14.98 -2.98
N GLY A 19 -11.29 -15.17 -2.08
CA GLY A 19 -12.26 -14.14 -1.68
C GLY A 19 -11.57 -12.89 -1.11
N MET A 20 -10.61 -13.06 -0.20
CA MET A 20 -9.82 -11.96 0.37
C MET A 20 -9.05 -11.19 -0.72
N LYS A 21 -8.40 -11.89 -1.66
CA LYS A 21 -7.70 -11.25 -2.78
C LYS A 21 -8.66 -10.48 -3.68
N LYS A 22 -9.85 -11.04 -3.92
CA LYS A 22 -10.88 -10.42 -4.73
C LYS A 22 -11.39 -9.13 -4.09
N GLY A 23 -11.79 -9.20 -2.81
CA GLY A 23 -12.27 -8.03 -2.06
C GLY A 23 -11.23 -6.91 -1.99
N LYS A 24 -9.94 -7.26 -1.81
CA LYS A 24 -8.84 -6.29 -1.86
C LYS A 24 -8.76 -5.57 -3.21
N LEU A 25 -8.78 -6.30 -4.32
CA LEU A 25 -8.73 -5.70 -5.66
C LEU A 25 -9.94 -4.82 -5.95
N ILE A 26 -11.13 -5.24 -5.55
CA ILE A 26 -12.36 -4.44 -5.69
C ILE A 26 -12.20 -3.10 -4.95
N GLY A 27 -11.75 -3.14 -3.69
CA GLY A 27 -11.50 -1.94 -2.90
C GLY A 27 -10.45 -1.02 -3.53
N GLU A 28 -9.34 -1.56 -4.02
CA GLU A 28 -8.30 -0.75 -4.69
C GLU A 28 -8.83 -0.11 -5.99
N ILE A 29 -9.63 -0.82 -6.80
CA ILE A 29 -10.24 -0.28 -8.03
C ILE A 29 -11.22 0.85 -7.69
N LEU A 30 -12.15 0.63 -6.75
CA LEU A 30 -13.14 1.64 -6.35
C LEU A 30 -12.48 2.88 -5.75
N MET A 31 -11.42 2.70 -4.96
CA MET A 31 -10.65 3.80 -4.39
C MET A 31 -9.96 4.62 -5.48
N ALA A 32 -9.28 3.96 -6.42
CA ALA A 32 -8.62 4.63 -7.55
C ALA A 32 -9.62 5.42 -8.40
N GLN A 33 -10.76 4.82 -8.72
CA GLN A 33 -11.86 5.46 -9.44
C GLN A 33 -12.40 6.70 -8.71
N ARG A 34 -12.55 6.63 -7.39
CA ARG A 34 -13.01 7.75 -6.56
C ARG A 34 -12.01 8.90 -6.53
N ILE A 35 -10.72 8.62 -6.34
CA ILE A 35 -9.64 9.63 -6.33
C ILE A 35 -9.62 10.39 -7.67
N LEU A 36 -9.77 9.65 -8.76
CA LEU A 36 -9.67 10.20 -10.11
C LEU A 36 -11.00 10.73 -10.65
N ARG A 37 -12.09 10.60 -9.88
CA ARG A 37 -13.47 10.99 -10.27
C ARG A 37 -13.94 10.32 -11.57
N LEU A 38 -13.63 9.03 -11.71
CA LEU A 38 -13.98 8.19 -12.86
C LEU A 38 -14.87 7.02 -12.44
N PRO A 39 -16.20 7.17 -12.48
CA PRO A 39 -17.15 6.19 -11.96
C PRO A 39 -17.40 5.06 -12.97
N ASP A 40 -16.35 4.35 -13.39
CA ASP A 40 -16.43 3.42 -14.52
C ASP A 40 -16.95 2.03 -14.14
N TYR A 41 -16.93 1.67 -12.85
CA TYR A 41 -17.49 0.40 -12.35
C TYR A 41 -18.21 0.61 -11.02
N SER A 42 -19.33 -0.08 -10.84
CA SER A 42 -19.97 -0.22 -9.53
C SER A 42 -19.33 -1.37 -8.73
N GLU A 43 -19.55 -1.37 -7.41
CA GLU A 43 -19.10 -2.46 -6.55
C GLU A 43 -19.72 -3.80 -6.97
N GLU A 44 -21.02 -3.82 -7.28
CA GLU A 44 -21.75 -5.00 -7.74
C GLU A 44 -21.20 -5.54 -9.08
N GLU A 45 -20.81 -4.65 -10.00
CA GLU A 45 -20.19 -5.04 -11.27
C GLU A 45 -18.82 -5.68 -11.08
N LEU A 46 -18.04 -5.22 -10.10
CA LEU A 46 -16.73 -5.80 -9.77
C LEU A 46 -16.88 -7.12 -9.00
N GLU A 47 -17.89 -7.24 -8.12
CA GLU A 47 -18.22 -8.48 -7.43
C GLU A 47 -18.67 -9.59 -8.39
N ALA A 48 -19.30 -9.26 -9.52
CA ALA A 48 -19.68 -10.24 -10.53
C ALA A 48 -18.48 -10.79 -11.34
N LYS A 49 -17.35 -10.08 -11.36
CA LYS A 49 -16.17 -10.44 -12.19
C LYS A 49 -15.32 -11.54 -11.55
N LYS A 50 -14.60 -12.31 -12.37
CA LYS A 50 -13.60 -13.26 -11.89
C LYS A 50 -12.35 -12.53 -11.40
N LEU A 51 -11.57 -13.21 -10.56
CA LEU A 51 -10.34 -12.65 -10.01
C LEU A 51 -9.36 -12.21 -11.12
N ASP A 52 -9.24 -12.97 -12.21
CA ASP A 52 -8.32 -12.62 -13.29
C ASP A 52 -8.82 -11.43 -14.12
N GLU A 53 -10.13 -11.27 -14.28
CA GLU A 53 -10.70 -10.07 -14.92
C GLU A 53 -10.47 -8.81 -14.07
N LEU A 54 -10.57 -8.94 -12.74
CA LEU A 54 -10.25 -7.84 -11.82
C LEU A 54 -8.77 -7.47 -11.87
N LYS A 55 -7.87 -8.46 -11.97
CA LYS A 55 -6.44 -8.20 -12.18
C LYS A 55 -6.20 -7.48 -13.50
N SER A 56 -6.81 -7.91 -14.60
CA SER A 56 -6.69 -7.22 -15.89
C SER A 56 -7.22 -5.79 -15.81
N ILE A 57 -8.38 -5.56 -15.18
CA ILE A 57 -8.90 -4.19 -14.97
C ILE A 57 -7.95 -3.33 -14.14
N PHE A 58 -7.36 -3.91 -13.10
CA PHE A 58 -6.38 -3.27 -12.25
C PHE A 58 -5.09 -2.94 -13.04
N GLU A 59 -4.56 -3.89 -13.79
CA GLU A 59 -3.27 -3.77 -14.50
C GLU A 59 -3.35 -2.96 -15.81
N GLU A 60 -4.45 -3.05 -16.56
CA GLU A 60 -4.62 -2.40 -17.87
C GLU A 60 -4.97 -0.92 -17.76
N ARG A 61 -5.40 -0.45 -16.58
CA ARG A 61 -5.81 0.94 -16.41
C ARG A 61 -4.63 1.87 -16.12
N PRO A 62 -4.53 3.03 -16.82
CA PRO A 62 -3.48 4.04 -16.60
C PRO A 62 -3.39 4.56 -15.15
N TYR A 63 -4.49 4.42 -14.40
CA TYR A 63 -4.67 4.89 -13.03
C TYR A 63 -3.75 4.18 -12.02
N ILE A 64 -3.19 3.03 -12.37
CA ILE A 64 -2.34 2.20 -11.49
C ILE A 64 -0.87 2.30 -11.88
N LYS A 65 -0.56 2.73 -13.11
CA LYS A 65 0.82 3.11 -13.48
C LYS A 65 1.33 4.35 -12.74
N ALA A 66 0.44 5.11 -12.09
CA ALA A 66 0.84 6.16 -11.14
C ALA A 66 1.12 5.61 -9.72
N ALA A 67 0.70 4.38 -9.42
CA ALA A 67 0.95 3.66 -8.17
C ALA A 67 1.84 2.43 -8.44
N GLU A 68 3.02 2.67 -9.01
CA GLU A 68 4.05 1.64 -9.11
C GLU A 68 4.42 1.08 -7.71
N PRO A 69 4.94 -0.16 -7.60
CA PRO A 69 5.44 -0.70 -6.32
C PRO A 69 6.45 0.23 -5.63
N VAL A 70 7.15 1.06 -6.40
CA VAL A 70 8.04 2.12 -5.90
C VAL A 70 7.27 3.15 -5.07
N GLY A 71 6.07 3.57 -5.48
CA GLY A 71 5.24 4.52 -4.73
C GLY A 71 4.81 3.97 -3.37
N ARG A 72 4.41 2.69 -3.29
CA ARG A 72 4.09 2.04 -2.01
C ARG A 72 5.32 1.90 -1.11
N GLU A 73 6.48 1.59 -1.68
CA GLU A 73 7.72 1.45 -0.92
C GLU A 73 8.21 2.82 -0.43
N GLN A 74 8.08 3.86 -1.25
CA GLN A 74 8.36 5.26 -0.87
C GLN A 74 7.43 5.71 0.24
N GLU A 75 6.11 5.65 0.06
CA GLU A 75 5.13 6.03 1.09
C GLU A 75 5.38 5.30 2.42
N ARG A 76 5.68 4.00 2.35
CA ARG A 76 6.03 3.21 3.53
C ARG A 76 7.32 3.72 4.19
N LEU A 77 8.38 3.96 3.44
CA LEU A 77 9.65 4.49 3.95
C LEU A 77 9.48 5.89 4.57
N ILE A 78 8.68 6.75 3.95
CA ILE A 78 8.35 8.07 4.48
C ILE A 78 7.69 7.93 5.86
N GLY A 79 6.68 7.06 5.98
CA GLY A 79 6.01 6.78 7.25
C GLY A 79 6.96 6.23 8.33
N GLU A 80 7.82 5.28 7.96
CA GLU A 80 8.82 4.71 8.88
C GLU A 80 9.85 5.76 9.35
N ILE A 81 10.32 6.63 8.46
CA ILE A 81 11.21 7.75 8.77
C ILE A 81 10.56 8.72 9.76
N LEU A 82 9.34 9.19 9.48
CA LEU A 82 8.64 10.13 10.35
C LEU A 82 8.37 9.54 11.74
N MET A 83 8.02 8.25 11.80
CA MET A 83 7.83 7.55 13.08
C MET A 83 9.15 7.45 13.87
N ALA A 84 10.24 7.07 13.22
CA ALA A 84 11.55 6.97 13.85
C ALA A 84 12.05 8.34 14.37
N GLN A 85 11.85 9.41 13.60
CA GLN A 85 12.14 10.78 14.05
C GLN A 85 11.31 11.15 15.27
N ARG A 86 10.01 10.84 15.29
CA ARG A 86 9.14 11.11 16.43
C ARG A 86 9.58 10.38 17.70
N ILE A 87 10.00 9.12 17.59
CA ILE A 87 10.52 8.33 18.72
C ILE A 87 11.79 8.99 19.29
N LEU A 88 12.69 9.43 18.41
CA LEU A 88 13.94 10.10 18.79
C LEU A 88 13.78 11.59 19.12
N ARG A 89 12.57 12.14 19.02
CA ARG A 89 12.27 13.59 19.14
C ARG A 89 13.10 14.47 18.19
N LEU A 90 13.38 13.94 17.00
CA LEU A 90 14.04 14.66 15.91
C LEU A 90 13.00 15.35 15.02
N SER A 91 13.42 16.43 14.36
CA SER A 91 12.60 17.19 13.40
C SER A 91 13.38 17.49 12.11
N ASP A 92 14.28 16.58 11.74
CA ASP A 92 15.25 16.76 10.66
C ASP A 92 14.64 16.76 9.24
N TYR A 93 13.41 16.27 9.08
CA TYR A 93 12.72 16.09 7.80
C TYR A 93 11.21 16.23 7.98
N SER A 94 10.55 16.97 7.08
CA SER A 94 9.09 17.03 6.97
C SER A 94 8.55 15.98 5.98
N GLU A 95 7.24 15.71 6.04
CA GLU A 95 6.55 14.81 5.10
C GLU A 95 6.70 15.30 3.65
N GLU A 96 6.45 16.60 3.41
CA GLU A 96 6.61 17.23 2.09
C GLU A 96 8.05 17.13 1.55
N GLU A 97 9.06 17.24 2.42
CA GLU A 97 10.47 17.08 2.04
C GLU A 97 10.83 15.63 1.67
N LEU A 98 10.15 14.65 2.26
CA LEU A 98 10.38 13.24 2.01
C LEU A 98 9.61 12.76 0.77
N GLU A 99 8.41 13.29 0.51
CA GLU A 99 7.65 13.05 -0.73
C GLU A 99 8.40 13.51 -1.99
N GLY A 100 9.22 14.56 -1.86
CA GLY A 100 10.09 15.03 -2.94
C GLY A 100 11.32 14.15 -3.23
N LYS A 101 11.56 13.07 -2.47
CA LYS A 101 12.76 12.23 -2.57
C LYS A 101 12.51 10.93 -3.31
N ASN A 102 13.54 10.46 -4.00
CA ASN A 102 13.50 9.13 -4.61
C ASN A 102 13.73 8.02 -3.57
N LEU A 103 13.44 6.77 -3.95
CA LEU A 103 13.51 5.61 -3.06
C LEU A 103 14.91 5.39 -2.45
N ASP A 104 15.98 5.61 -3.20
CA ASP A 104 17.35 5.41 -2.72
C ASP A 104 17.74 6.47 -1.69
N GLU A 105 17.30 7.71 -1.89
CA GLU A 105 17.46 8.79 -0.92
C GLU A 105 16.73 8.49 0.38
N LEU A 106 15.47 8.02 0.30
CA LEU A 106 14.68 7.63 1.47
C LEU A 106 15.35 6.47 2.23
N LYS A 107 15.82 5.44 1.53
CA LYS A 107 16.57 4.31 2.15
C LYS A 107 17.82 4.80 2.89
N SER A 108 18.55 5.74 2.31
CA SER A 108 19.75 6.32 2.94
C SER A 108 19.40 7.14 4.19
N ILE A 109 18.31 7.91 4.15
CA ILE A 109 17.81 8.68 5.29
C ILE A 109 17.35 7.75 6.41
N PHE A 110 16.52 6.77 6.08
CA PHE A 110 16.02 5.80 7.05
C PHE A 110 17.17 5.10 7.78
N LYS A 111 18.18 4.61 7.05
CA LYS A 111 19.37 3.98 7.63
C LYS A 111 20.15 4.89 8.58
N LYS A 112 20.22 6.20 8.30
CA LYS A 112 20.89 7.17 9.19
C LYS A 112 20.11 7.37 10.49
N ILE A 113 18.78 7.36 10.44
CA ILE A 113 17.92 7.52 11.61
C ILE A 113 17.89 6.23 12.42
N GLU A 114 17.81 5.07 11.75
CA GLU A 114 17.90 3.74 12.37
C GLU A 114 19.23 3.56 13.12
N ALA A 115 20.35 4.06 12.57
CA ALA A 115 21.64 4.06 13.26
C ALA A 115 21.67 4.90 14.56
N LYS A 116 20.69 5.79 14.78
CA LYS A 116 20.52 6.56 16.02
C LYS A 116 19.53 5.90 17.00
N LEU A 117 18.76 4.90 16.54
CA LEU A 117 17.84 4.12 17.36
C LEU A 117 18.54 2.95 18.08
N ASN A 118 19.67 2.47 17.53
CA ASN A 118 20.58 1.52 18.17
C ASN A 118 21.58 2.22 19.11
#